data_AF-A0A9E5R1E9-F1
#
_entry.id   AF-A0A9E5R1E9-F1
#
_cell.length_a   1.000
_cell.length_b   1.000
_cell.length_c   1.000
_cell.angle_alpha   90.00
_cell.angle_beta   90.00
_cell.angle_gamma   90.00
#
_symmetry.space_group_name_H-M   'P 1'
#
loop_
_entity.id
_entity.type
_entity.pdbx_description
1 polymer ?
#
loop_
_entity_poly.entity_id
_entity_poly.type
_entity_poly.pdbx_seq_one_letter_code
_entity_poly.pdbx_strand_id
1 'polypeptide(L)'
;MAFYTQKVKFDDLDTVLRLNKTKGLSLEAVLKNFFSEEIRQQIKESFAGLPPFTVAEALRLSNAEQRMAALGCFSPEAVAQQMAAELKAVLVDKKTVQKKQVRWDAQLKPYQYVFEDTYELYKISGEALNLPNAWYERPDVYYVKCQCPSTKRIYYIYVPMEVGQQKDALAAIAWTMRFDNQALTKEQYLHLMYAET
;
A
#
# COMPACT_ATOMS: atom_id res chain seq x y z
N MET A 1 10.55 -7.47 29.21
CA MET A 1 10.30 -8.67 28.38
C MET A 1 10.13 -8.22 26.93
N ALA A 2 10.45 -9.04 25.93
CA ALA A 2 10.40 -8.65 24.51
C ALA A 2 9.30 -9.43 23.78
N PHE A 3 8.52 -8.75 22.95
CA PHE A 3 7.45 -9.34 22.16
C PHE A 3 7.78 -9.23 20.67
N TYR A 4 7.25 -10.13 19.84
CA TYR A 4 7.65 -10.19 18.42
C TYR A 4 6.45 -10.30 17.49
N THR A 5 6.52 -9.60 16.37
CA THR A 5 5.68 -9.85 15.19
C THR A 5 6.53 -9.66 13.94
N GLN A 6 6.38 -10.56 12.97
CA GLN A 6 7.18 -10.56 11.73
C GLN A 6 8.70 -10.56 11.97
N LYS A 7 9.17 -11.24 13.04
CA LYS A 7 10.58 -11.25 13.49
C LYS A 7 11.12 -9.91 13.97
N VAL A 8 10.29 -8.88 14.08
CA VAL A 8 10.64 -7.57 14.65
C VAL A 8 10.23 -7.52 16.12
N LYS A 9 11.12 -7.00 16.96
CA LYS A 9 10.90 -6.83 18.39
C LYS A 9 10.05 -5.59 18.68
N PHE A 10 9.08 -5.73 19.58
CA PHE A 10 8.25 -4.69 20.17
C PHE A 10 8.42 -4.70 21.69
N ASP A 11 8.25 -3.53 22.30
CA ASP A 11 8.53 -3.31 23.72
C ASP A 11 7.33 -3.66 24.61
N ASP A 12 6.12 -3.65 24.06
CA ASP A 12 4.88 -3.90 24.78
C ASP A 12 4.03 -5.01 24.12
N LEU A 13 3.31 -5.74 24.98
CA LEU A 13 2.44 -6.84 24.56
C LEU A 13 1.21 -6.33 23.81
N ASP A 14 0.66 -5.19 24.24
CA ASP A 14 -0.57 -4.61 23.71
C ASP A 14 -0.45 -4.37 22.20
N THR A 15 0.61 -3.69 21.76
CA THR A 15 0.91 -3.44 20.36
C THR A 15 0.93 -4.73 19.55
N VAL A 16 1.60 -5.78 20.04
CA VAL A 16 1.67 -7.07 19.34
C VAL A 16 0.30 -7.74 19.25
N LEU A 17 -0.50 -7.70 20.31
CA LEU A 17 -1.85 -8.25 20.31
C LEU A 17 -2.78 -7.50 19.37
N ARG A 18 -2.73 -6.17 19.40
CA ARG A 18 -3.53 -5.29 18.53
C ARG A 18 -3.16 -5.49 17.05
N LEU A 19 -1.87 -5.64 16.73
CA LEU A 19 -1.40 -5.98 15.38
C LEU A 19 -1.89 -7.36 14.92
N ASN A 20 -1.89 -8.35 15.81
CA ASN A 20 -2.46 -9.68 15.51
C ASN A 20 -3.97 -9.61 15.27
N LYS A 21 -4.67 -8.76 16.01
CA LYS A 21 -6.10 -8.50 15.80
C LYS A 21 -6.37 -7.81 14.46
N THR A 22 -5.53 -6.85 14.06
CA THR A 22 -5.58 -6.23 12.72
C THR A 22 -5.41 -7.26 11.60
N LYS A 23 -4.57 -8.29 11.80
CA LYS A 23 -4.42 -9.41 10.86
C LYS A 23 -5.61 -10.38 10.84
N GLY A 24 -6.59 -10.21 11.71
CA GLY A 24 -7.73 -11.13 11.85
C GLY A 24 -7.37 -12.46 12.52
N LEU A 25 -6.28 -12.53 13.30
CA LEU A 25 -5.91 -13.77 13.99
C LEU A 25 -6.87 -14.05 15.16
N SER A 26 -7.28 -15.31 15.29
CA SER A 26 -8.06 -15.78 16.44
C SER A 26 -7.20 -15.81 17.71
N LEU A 27 -7.85 -15.76 18.88
CA LEU A 27 -7.18 -15.89 20.18
C LEU A 27 -6.32 -17.16 20.25
N GLU A 28 -6.84 -18.28 19.76
CA GLU A 28 -6.11 -19.56 19.73
C GLU A 28 -4.84 -19.47 18.88
N ALA A 29 -4.90 -18.82 17.72
CA ALA A 29 -3.73 -18.63 16.85
C ALA A 29 -2.70 -17.72 17.52
N VAL A 30 -3.14 -16.68 18.22
CA VAL A 30 -2.26 -15.78 18.98
C VAL A 30 -1.57 -16.53 20.11
N LEU A 31 -2.30 -17.31 20.91
CA LEU A 31 -1.76 -18.04 22.05
C LEU A 31 -0.67 -19.06 21.67
N LYS A 32 -0.69 -19.60 20.44
CA LYS A 32 0.37 -20.50 19.95
C LYS A 32 1.74 -19.83 19.84
N ASN A 33 1.78 -18.49 19.77
CA ASN A 33 3.02 -17.73 19.66
C ASN A 33 3.65 -17.37 21.02
N PHE A 34 3.02 -17.76 22.15
CA PHE A 34 3.47 -17.44 23.49
C PHE A 34 3.59 -18.69 24.36
N PHE A 35 4.75 -18.89 24.99
CA PHE A 35 5.06 -20.10 25.76
C PHE A 35 4.89 -19.94 27.28
N SER A 36 4.88 -18.72 27.81
CA SER A 36 4.68 -18.49 29.24
C SER A 36 3.19 -18.55 29.59
N GLU A 37 2.82 -19.42 30.53
CA GLU A 37 1.43 -19.57 31.00
C GLU A 37 0.87 -18.27 31.59
N GLU A 38 1.69 -17.50 32.29
CA GLU A 38 1.30 -16.20 32.86
C GLU A 38 0.90 -15.21 31.76
N ILE A 39 1.70 -15.13 30.69
CA ILE A 39 1.38 -14.30 29.52
C ILE A 39 0.13 -14.82 28.81
N ARG A 40 0.01 -16.13 28.63
CA ARG A 40 -1.15 -16.73 27.96
C ARG A 40 -2.44 -16.40 28.72
N GLN A 41 -2.40 -16.39 30.05
CA GLN A 41 -3.54 -16.00 30.87
C GLN A 41 -3.88 -14.52 30.70
N GLN A 42 -2.88 -13.63 30.75
CA GLN A 42 -3.05 -12.20 30.49
C GLN A 42 -3.66 -11.90 29.10
N ILE A 43 -3.26 -12.66 28.07
CA ILE A 43 -3.80 -12.53 26.71
C ILE A 43 -5.27 -12.94 26.69
N LYS A 44 -5.65 -14.07 27.33
CA LYS A 44 -7.05 -14.53 27.38
C LYS A 44 -7.96 -13.47 27.99
N GLU A 45 -7.49 -12.78 29.03
CA GLU A 45 -8.27 -11.77 29.74
C GLU A 45 -8.43 -10.46 28.94
N SER A 46 -7.40 -10.04 28.20
CA SER A 46 -7.39 -8.72 27.56
C SER A 46 -7.74 -8.73 26.07
N PHE A 47 -7.43 -9.79 25.31
CA PHE A 47 -7.46 -9.79 23.84
C PHE A 47 -8.83 -9.45 23.23
N ALA A 48 -9.92 -9.89 23.87
CA ALA A 48 -11.27 -9.60 23.39
C ALA A 48 -11.58 -8.09 23.39
N GLY A 49 -11.14 -7.36 24.42
CA GLY A 49 -11.40 -5.94 24.62
C GLY A 49 -10.49 -4.98 23.85
N LEU A 50 -9.33 -5.46 23.36
CA LEU A 50 -8.37 -4.60 22.67
C LEU A 50 -8.88 -4.11 21.30
N PRO A 51 -8.77 -2.83 20.96
CA PRO A 51 -9.09 -2.36 19.62
C PRO A 51 -8.00 -2.80 18.63
N PRO A 52 -8.32 -3.04 17.34
CA PRO A 52 -7.30 -3.23 16.31
C PRO A 52 -6.30 -2.07 16.28
N PHE A 53 -5.08 -2.36 15.84
CA PHE A 53 -4.06 -1.33 15.59
C PHE A 53 -4.44 -0.54 14.33
N THR A 54 -4.22 0.78 14.33
CA THR A 54 -4.53 1.68 13.19
C THR A 54 -3.29 2.02 12.36
N VAL A 55 -3.50 2.49 11.12
CA VAL A 55 -2.41 2.92 10.23
C VAL A 55 -1.72 4.16 10.79
N ALA A 56 -2.46 5.11 11.37
CA ALA A 56 -1.88 6.28 12.00
C ALA A 56 -0.98 5.94 13.20
N GLU A 57 -1.37 4.96 14.02
CA GLU A 57 -0.49 4.45 15.09
C GLU A 57 0.77 3.80 14.51
N ALA A 58 0.65 3.00 13.45
CA ALA A 58 1.80 2.39 12.79
C ALA A 58 2.79 3.42 12.24
N LEU A 59 2.30 4.52 11.64
CA LEU A 59 3.14 5.60 11.13
C LEU A 59 3.90 6.35 12.25
N ARG A 60 3.29 6.46 13.43
CA ARG A 60 3.86 7.16 14.60
C ARG A 60 4.95 6.37 15.33
N LEU A 61 5.12 5.07 15.06
CA LEU A 61 6.19 4.27 15.66
C LEU A 61 7.56 4.90 15.35
N SER A 62 8.41 5.09 16.36
CA SER A 62 9.71 5.74 16.18
C SER A 62 10.69 4.88 15.38
N ASN A 63 10.70 3.58 15.66
CA ASN A 63 11.54 2.61 14.98
C ASN A 63 10.99 2.27 13.58
N ALA A 64 11.84 2.40 12.56
CA ALA A 64 11.46 2.16 11.17
C ALA A 64 11.12 0.70 10.87
N GLU A 65 11.80 -0.27 11.48
CA GLU A 65 11.52 -1.69 11.30
C GLU A 65 10.17 -2.08 11.94
N GLN A 66 9.88 -1.56 13.14
CA GLN A 66 8.59 -1.73 13.80
C GLN A 66 7.47 -1.12 12.96
N ARG A 67 7.67 0.08 12.43
CA ARG A 67 6.72 0.75 11.51
C ARG A 67 6.47 -0.09 10.26
N MET A 68 7.51 -0.62 9.62
CA MET A 68 7.38 -1.48 8.45
C MET A 68 6.59 -2.76 8.78
N ALA A 69 6.94 -3.44 9.89
CA ALA A 69 6.24 -4.64 10.34
C ALA A 69 4.78 -4.37 10.70
N ALA A 70 4.48 -3.22 11.30
CA ALA A 70 3.13 -2.80 11.64
C ALA A 70 2.32 -2.49 10.37
N LEU A 71 2.85 -1.70 9.44
CA LEU A 71 2.18 -1.37 8.16
C LEU A 71 1.93 -2.62 7.31
N GLY A 72 2.82 -3.61 7.35
CA GLY A 72 2.63 -4.91 6.69
C GLY A 72 1.49 -5.76 7.28
N CYS A 73 0.83 -5.32 8.34
CA CYS A 73 -0.37 -5.96 8.88
C CYS A 73 -1.66 -5.49 8.20
N PHE A 74 -1.59 -4.43 7.39
CA PHE A 74 -2.75 -3.83 6.72
C PHE A 74 -2.76 -4.19 5.24
N SER A 75 -3.95 -4.24 4.64
CA SER A 75 -4.06 -4.32 3.18
C SER A 75 -3.71 -2.95 2.56
N PRO A 76 -3.19 -2.92 1.31
CA PRO A 76 -2.92 -1.66 0.62
C PRO A 76 -4.16 -0.74 0.54
N GLU A 77 -5.34 -1.32 0.36
CA GLU A 77 -6.62 -0.59 0.35
C GLU A 77 -6.90 0.07 1.70
N ALA A 78 -6.71 -0.66 2.80
CA ALA A 78 -6.92 -0.14 4.15
C ALA A 78 -5.94 1.01 4.46
N VAL A 79 -4.68 0.86 4.05
CA VAL A 79 -3.67 1.93 4.16
C VAL A 79 -4.12 3.14 3.35
N ALA A 80 -4.48 2.98 2.08
CA ALA A 80 -4.90 4.08 1.23
C ALA A 80 -6.18 4.78 1.72
N GLN A 81 -7.15 4.03 2.25
CA GLN A 81 -8.38 4.59 2.82
C GLN A 81 -8.09 5.43 4.07
N GLN A 82 -7.28 4.93 4.99
CA GLN A 82 -6.89 5.71 6.18
C GLN A 82 -5.99 6.90 5.79
N MET A 83 -5.13 6.75 4.78
CA MET A 83 -4.38 7.88 4.21
C MET A 83 -5.30 8.96 3.63
N ALA A 84 -6.38 8.58 2.93
CA ALA A 84 -7.36 9.53 2.42
C ALA A 84 -8.16 10.21 3.54
N ALA A 85 -8.65 9.43 4.51
CA ALA A 85 -9.51 9.92 5.59
C ALA A 85 -8.75 10.75 6.63
N GLU A 86 -7.58 10.29 7.07
CA GLU A 86 -6.84 10.86 8.19
C GLU A 86 -5.67 11.74 7.73
N LEU A 87 -4.95 11.31 6.69
CA LEU A 87 -3.76 12.02 6.18
C LEU A 87 -4.09 12.96 5.01
N LYS A 88 -5.38 13.12 4.69
CA LYS A 88 -5.92 14.05 3.69
C LYS A 88 -5.25 13.90 2.32
N ALA A 89 -5.15 12.66 1.82
CA ALA A 89 -4.65 12.42 0.47
C ALA A 89 -5.47 13.22 -0.57
N VAL A 90 -4.79 14.02 -1.38
CA VAL A 90 -5.40 14.91 -2.38
C VAL A 90 -5.23 14.29 -3.77
N LEU A 91 -6.31 14.19 -4.54
CA LEU A 91 -6.25 13.83 -5.95
C LEU A 91 -5.59 14.97 -6.73
N VAL A 92 -4.45 14.68 -7.37
CA VAL A 92 -3.64 15.64 -8.13
C VAL A 92 -4.02 15.64 -9.59
N ASP A 93 -4.15 14.46 -10.19
CA ASP A 93 -4.51 14.28 -11.60
C ASP A 93 -5.26 12.96 -11.80
N LYS A 94 -6.11 12.91 -12.82
CA LYS A 94 -6.86 11.73 -13.22
C LYS A 94 -6.90 11.64 -14.73
N LYS A 95 -6.45 10.50 -15.27
CA LYS A 95 -6.44 10.22 -16.71
C LYS A 95 -7.04 8.85 -16.99
N THR A 96 -7.93 8.83 -17.96
CA THR A 96 -8.49 7.59 -18.51
C THR A 96 -7.99 7.43 -19.94
N VAL A 97 -7.51 6.23 -20.25
CA VAL A 97 -6.95 5.86 -21.54
C VAL A 97 -7.69 4.64 -22.07
N GLN A 98 -8.06 4.68 -23.35
CA GLN A 98 -8.59 3.51 -24.05
C GLN A 98 -7.44 2.66 -24.58
N LYS A 99 -7.36 1.40 -24.17
CA LYS A 99 -6.32 0.47 -24.59
C LYS A 99 -6.93 -0.62 -25.46
N LYS A 100 -6.11 -1.13 -26.39
CA LYS A 100 -6.46 -2.26 -27.24
C LYS A 100 -5.51 -3.41 -26.95
N GLN A 101 -6.03 -4.62 -26.85
CA GLN A 101 -5.22 -5.84 -26.76
C GLN A 101 -5.83 -6.91 -27.65
N VAL A 102 -4.98 -7.70 -28.31
CA VAL A 102 -5.43 -8.91 -29.00
C VAL A 102 -5.71 -9.99 -27.96
N ARG A 103 -6.88 -10.61 -28.06
CA ARG A 103 -7.28 -11.77 -27.25
C ARG A 103 -7.74 -12.89 -28.16
N TRP A 104 -7.78 -14.10 -27.62
CA TRP A 104 -8.25 -15.29 -28.31
C TRP A 104 -9.59 -15.72 -27.74
N ASP A 105 -10.53 -16.05 -28.61
CA ASP A 105 -11.80 -16.65 -28.21
C ASP A 105 -11.64 -18.15 -27.91
N ALA A 106 -12.74 -18.83 -27.58
CA ALA A 106 -12.75 -20.26 -27.27
C ALA A 106 -12.32 -21.15 -28.45
N GLN A 107 -12.30 -20.60 -29.67
CA GLN A 107 -11.91 -21.27 -30.91
C GLN A 107 -10.49 -20.86 -31.35
N LEU A 108 -9.73 -20.18 -30.48
CA LEU A 108 -8.39 -19.64 -30.75
C LEU A 108 -8.36 -18.61 -31.89
N LYS A 109 -9.47 -17.95 -32.19
CA LYS A 109 -9.52 -16.86 -33.16
C LYS A 109 -9.16 -15.54 -32.48
N PRO A 110 -8.23 -14.75 -33.04
CA PRO A 110 -7.88 -13.46 -32.47
C PRO A 110 -9.02 -12.45 -32.66
N TYR A 111 -9.29 -11.65 -31.63
CA TYR A 111 -10.17 -10.49 -31.68
C TYR A 111 -9.57 -9.31 -30.92
N GLN A 112 -9.98 -8.09 -31.29
CA GLN A 112 -9.56 -6.87 -30.60
C GLN A 112 -10.45 -6.63 -29.38
N TYR A 113 -9.85 -6.63 -28.19
CA TYR A 113 -10.52 -6.24 -26.96
C TYR A 113 -10.13 -4.82 -26.59
N VAL A 114 -11.11 -3.92 -26.64
CA VAL A 114 -10.96 -2.51 -26.23
C VAL A 114 -11.45 -2.36 -24.80
N PHE A 115 -10.68 -1.67 -23.97
CA PHE A 115 -11.05 -1.40 -22.58
C PHE A 115 -10.50 -0.05 -22.13
N GLU A 116 -11.14 0.51 -21.11
CA GLU A 116 -10.68 1.74 -20.46
C GLU A 116 -9.83 1.42 -19.23
N ASP A 117 -8.76 2.17 -19.06
CA ASP A 117 -7.87 2.08 -17.92
C ASP A 117 -7.70 3.48 -17.32
N THR A 118 -7.87 3.59 -16.01
CA THR A 118 -7.91 4.88 -15.31
C THR A 118 -6.81 4.96 -14.26
N TYR A 119 -6.03 6.03 -14.33
CA TYR A 119 -4.96 6.37 -13.41
C TYR A 119 -5.35 7.59 -12.58
N GLU A 120 -5.23 7.45 -11.27
CA GLU A 120 -5.49 8.53 -10.30
C GLU A 120 -4.21 8.78 -9.52
N LEU A 121 -3.59 9.94 -9.70
CA LEU A 121 -2.39 10.36 -8.97
C LEU A 121 -2.81 11.09 -7.71
N TYR A 122 -2.34 10.63 -6.55
CA TYR A 122 -2.61 11.24 -5.26
C TYR A 122 -1.34 11.80 -4.64
N LYS A 123 -1.53 12.82 -3.79
CA LYS A 123 -0.50 13.46 -2.97
C LYS A 123 -0.89 13.39 -1.50
N ILE A 124 0.06 13.10 -0.64
CA ILE A 124 -0.06 13.21 0.82
C ILE A 124 1.01 14.18 1.30
N SER A 125 0.66 15.14 2.15
CA SER A 125 1.67 16.06 2.67
C SER A 125 2.65 15.32 3.58
N GLY A 126 3.94 15.64 3.47
CA GLY A 126 4.95 15.05 4.35
C GLY A 126 4.69 15.33 5.84
N GLU A 127 4.10 16.49 6.14
CA GLU A 127 3.67 16.85 7.50
C GLU A 127 2.60 15.90 8.04
N ALA A 128 1.60 15.56 7.22
CA ALA A 128 0.48 14.70 7.61
C ALA A 128 0.95 13.31 8.06
N LEU A 129 2.03 12.78 7.48
CA LEU A 129 2.59 11.46 7.83
C LEU A 129 3.11 11.38 9.29
N ASN A 130 3.31 12.53 9.94
CA ASN A 130 3.70 12.65 11.35
C ASN A 130 4.90 11.77 11.77
N LEU A 131 5.89 11.59 10.87
CA LEU A 131 7.03 10.70 11.09
C LEU A 131 8.01 11.27 12.13
N PRO A 132 8.27 10.60 13.26
CA PRO A 132 9.18 11.10 14.30
C PRO A 132 10.61 11.31 13.76
N ASN A 133 11.32 12.32 14.30
CA ASN A 133 12.74 12.61 14.06
C ASN A 133 13.14 13.05 12.63
N ALA A 134 12.32 13.88 11.98
CA ALA A 134 12.74 14.53 10.73
C ALA A 134 13.57 15.78 11.07
N TRP A 135 14.90 15.69 10.97
CA TRP A 135 15.80 16.86 11.01
C TRP A 135 15.68 17.75 9.76
N TYR A 136 14.93 17.30 8.74
CA TYR A 136 14.70 17.95 7.46
C TYR A 136 13.21 18.06 7.16
N GLU A 137 12.87 18.94 6.22
CA GLU A 137 11.52 19.05 5.67
C GLU A 137 11.07 17.68 5.13
N ARG A 138 9.87 17.26 5.53
CA ARG A 138 9.34 15.95 5.13
C ARG A 138 8.82 16.07 3.70
N PRO A 139 9.35 15.32 2.74
CA PRO A 139 8.89 15.41 1.37
C PRO A 139 7.45 14.89 1.28
N ASP A 140 6.68 15.50 0.39
CA ASP A 140 5.37 15.01 0.03
C ASP A 140 5.47 13.62 -0.60
N VAL A 141 4.52 12.76 -0.30
CA VAL A 141 4.44 11.40 -0.83
C VAL A 141 3.40 11.33 -1.93
N TYR A 142 3.75 10.66 -3.01
CA TYR A 142 2.86 10.46 -4.16
C TYR A 142 2.63 8.98 -4.41
N TYR A 143 1.44 8.64 -4.87
CA TYR A 143 1.13 7.31 -5.37
C TYR A 143 0.12 7.37 -6.51
N VAL A 144 0.24 6.43 -7.45
CA VAL A 144 -0.74 6.23 -8.50
C VAL A 144 -1.64 5.06 -8.14
N LYS A 145 -2.95 5.29 -8.22
CA LYS A 145 -3.98 4.27 -8.09
C LYS A 145 -4.43 3.83 -9.49
N CYS A 146 -4.46 2.52 -9.71
CA CYS A 146 -4.93 1.94 -10.98
C CYS A 146 -5.63 0.59 -10.73
N GLN A 147 -6.41 0.14 -11.71
CA GLN A 147 -7.05 -1.17 -11.66
C GLN A 147 -6.46 -2.09 -12.73
N CYS A 148 -6.05 -3.29 -12.34
CA CYS A 148 -5.63 -4.29 -13.32
C CYS A 148 -6.85 -4.74 -14.16
N PRO A 149 -6.81 -4.61 -15.49
CA PRO A 149 -7.97 -4.87 -16.33
C PRO A 149 -8.40 -6.34 -16.35
N SER A 150 -7.46 -7.27 -16.14
CA SER A 150 -7.71 -8.72 -16.15
C SER A 150 -8.18 -9.26 -14.81
N THR A 151 -7.60 -8.81 -13.69
CA THR A 151 -7.90 -9.34 -12.35
C THR A 151 -8.86 -8.47 -11.55
N LYS A 152 -9.15 -7.25 -12.01
CA LYS A 152 -9.92 -6.22 -11.31
C LYS A 152 -9.34 -5.77 -9.96
N ARG A 153 -8.12 -6.21 -9.63
CA ARG A 153 -7.39 -5.77 -8.43
C ARG A 153 -7.01 -4.30 -8.53
N ILE A 154 -7.12 -3.59 -7.41
CA ILE A 154 -6.72 -2.19 -7.29
C ILE A 154 -5.29 -2.16 -6.77
N TYR A 155 -4.45 -1.35 -7.40
CA TYR A 155 -3.06 -1.15 -7.01
C TYR A 155 -2.86 0.28 -6.56
N TYR A 156 -2.00 0.46 -5.56
CA TYR A 156 -1.53 1.73 -5.05
C TYR A 156 -0.02 1.71 -5.13
N ILE A 157 0.54 2.35 -6.15
CA ILE A 157 1.96 2.24 -6.48
C ILE A 157 2.64 3.52 -6.07
N TYR A 158 3.64 3.43 -5.21
CA TYR A 158 4.47 4.56 -4.82
C TYR A 158 5.16 5.18 -6.03
N VAL A 159 5.22 6.52 -6.04
CA VAL A 159 5.88 7.30 -7.08
C VAL A 159 6.82 8.31 -6.38
N PRO A 160 8.08 8.45 -6.82
CA PRO A 160 8.99 9.44 -6.27
C PRO A 160 8.47 10.86 -6.40
N MET A 161 8.91 11.73 -5.50
CA MET A 161 8.47 13.11 -5.41
C MET A 161 8.67 13.86 -6.73
N GLU A 162 9.83 13.70 -7.37
CA GLU A 162 10.21 14.34 -8.62
C GLU A 162 9.31 13.96 -9.81
N VAL A 163 8.71 12.77 -9.75
CA VAL A 163 7.73 12.32 -10.75
C VAL A 163 6.34 12.83 -10.39
N GLY A 164 5.95 12.71 -9.11
CA GLY A 164 4.65 13.18 -8.63
C GLY A 164 4.45 14.69 -8.78
N GLN A 165 5.50 15.48 -8.66
CA GLN A 165 5.50 16.93 -8.85
C GLN A 165 5.20 17.37 -10.29
N GLN A 166 5.32 16.47 -11.27
CA GLN A 166 4.90 16.73 -12.65
C GLN A 166 3.38 16.80 -12.80
N LYS A 167 2.62 16.33 -11.79
CA LYS A 167 1.15 16.35 -11.74
C LYS A 167 0.51 15.69 -12.97
N ASP A 168 1.10 14.60 -13.45
CA ASP A 168 0.63 13.84 -14.60
C ASP A 168 0.51 12.36 -14.22
N ALA A 169 -0.71 11.85 -14.16
CA ALA A 169 -0.99 10.47 -13.77
C ALA A 169 -0.46 9.46 -14.79
N LEU A 170 -0.34 9.84 -16.07
CA LEU A 170 0.23 8.98 -17.12
C LEU A 170 1.75 8.92 -17.03
N ALA A 171 2.41 10.05 -16.76
CA ALA A 171 3.85 10.04 -16.50
C ALA A 171 4.18 9.23 -15.24
N ALA A 172 3.35 9.37 -14.20
CA ALA A 172 3.49 8.62 -12.95
C ALA A 172 3.38 7.10 -13.17
N ILE A 173 2.35 6.60 -13.86
CA ILE A 173 2.25 5.16 -14.14
C ILE A 173 3.34 4.69 -15.09
N ALA A 174 3.70 5.48 -16.12
CA ALA A 174 4.78 5.14 -17.04
C ALA A 174 6.10 4.90 -16.28
N TRP A 175 6.42 5.78 -15.33
CA TRP A 175 7.63 5.64 -14.52
C TRP A 175 7.70 4.32 -13.73
N THR A 176 6.55 3.77 -13.33
CA THR A 176 6.50 2.48 -12.58
C THR A 176 6.85 1.27 -13.45
N MET A 177 6.83 1.42 -14.78
CA MET A 177 7.22 0.37 -15.72
C MET A 177 8.69 0.54 -16.11
N ARG A 178 9.45 -0.56 -16.08
CA ARG A 178 10.88 -0.56 -16.36
C ARG A 178 11.25 -1.55 -17.45
N PHE A 179 12.11 -1.12 -18.36
CA PHE A 179 12.83 -1.96 -19.31
C PHE A 179 14.32 -1.69 -19.14
N ASP A 180 15.13 -2.75 -19.00
CA ASP A 180 16.57 -2.65 -18.77
C ASP A 180 16.95 -1.65 -17.66
N ASN A 181 16.18 -1.70 -16.56
CA ASN A 181 16.30 -0.84 -15.38
C ASN A 181 16.00 0.66 -15.63
N GLN A 182 15.59 1.05 -16.83
CA GLN A 182 15.14 2.40 -17.16
C GLN A 182 13.62 2.51 -17.07
N ALA A 183 13.15 3.57 -16.41
CA ALA A 183 11.72 3.87 -16.33
C ALA A 183 11.22 4.40 -17.67
N LEU A 184 10.00 4.02 -18.07
CA LEU A 184 9.41 4.54 -19.30
C LEU A 184 9.06 6.03 -19.18
N THR A 185 9.21 6.75 -20.28
CA THR A 185 8.54 8.04 -20.46
C THR A 185 7.05 7.83 -20.75
N LYS A 186 6.27 8.90 -20.57
CA LYS A 186 4.85 8.90 -20.94
C LYS A 186 4.65 8.52 -22.41
N GLU A 187 5.46 9.06 -23.31
CA GLU A 187 5.36 8.83 -24.75
C GLU A 187 5.65 7.36 -25.09
N GLN A 188 6.69 6.78 -24.48
CA GLN A 188 7.03 5.36 -24.65
C GLN A 188 5.92 4.46 -24.11
N TYR A 189 5.38 4.79 -22.93
CA TYR A 189 4.26 4.07 -22.35
C TYR A 189 3.02 4.11 -23.24
N LEU A 190 2.66 5.28 -23.75
CA LEU A 190 1.56 5.39 -24.71
C LEU A 190 1.87 4.59 -25.97
N HIS A 191 3.07 4.72 -26.54
CA HIS A 191 3.41 3.93 -27.72
C HIS A 191 3.28 2.42 -27.47
N LEU A 192 3.73 1.88 -26.33
CA LEU A 192 3.56 0.47 -25.99
C LEU A 192 2.11 0.04 -25.82
N MET A 193 1.27 0.88 -25.22
CA MET A 193 -0.13 0.55 -24.96
C MET A 193 -1.05 0.76 -26.17
N TYR A 194 -0.57 1.47 -27.20
CA TYR A 194 -1.36 1.93 -28.34
C TYR A 194 -0.81 1.55 -29.72
N ALA A 195 0.45 1.12 -29.81
CA ALA A 195 0.98 0.58 -31.05
C ALA A 195 0.33 -0.77 -31.33
N GLU A 196 -0.18 -0.92 -32.55
CA GLU A 196 -0.59 -2.21 -33.09
C GLU A 196 0.68 -3.08 -33.22
N THR A 197 0.86 -4.04 -32.32
CA THR A 197 1.76 -5.19 -32.55
C THR A 197 1.02 -6.30 -33.25
#